data_AF-A0A2E0Q8A8-F1
#
_entry.id   AF-A0A2E0Q8A8-F1
#
_cell.length_a   1.000
_cell.length_b   1.000
_cell.length_c   1.000
_cell.angle_alpha   90.00
_cell.angle_beta   90.00
_cell.angle_gamma   90.00
#
_symmetry.space_group_name_H-M   'P 1'
#
loop_
_entity.id
_entity.type
_entity.pdbx_description
1 polymer ?
#
loop_
_entity_poly.entity_id
_entity_poly.type
_entity_poly.pdbx_seq_one_letter_code
_entity_poly.pdbx_strand_id
1 'polypeptide(L)'
;MRFNKILLTLTMVLGLAACTNVSSLNDVTALNNTQAVGSPFTRQLTEEYRTFANFQLNQDKDYEDAIHFARKGVAAATGQIVMPEPLDDWDLTTSQTIELGDARARLIHVFEMGSIAQLPELSAVAQARFDCWVEAEEEVLDNPNPYIIPCKSQFFDALAQLEARTQQLAPPMPPVAAAPAFPAPIEPVDNYSDQPVALADAVYLVFFDFDKSLITSGAQDVINTVSGEINSRNLNGINIVGHTDSSGSDAYNRALGMRRANAVRTALVKLGVPANMITTSSKGEAELLVPTGDNVKEPANRRATITFE
;
A
#
# COMPACT_ATOMS: atom_id res chain seq x y z
N MET A 1 62.22 -29.64 -33.42
CA MET A 1 62.08 -29.30 -31.99
C MET A 1 60.61 -29.23 -31.65
N ARG A 2 60.19 -30.03 -30.66
CA ARG A 2 58.86 -30.06 -30.04
C ARG A 2 58.69 -28.81 -29.17
N PHE A 3 57.50 -28.22 -29.09
CA PHE A 3 56.86 -27.64 -27.88
C PHE A 3 55.44 -27.19 -28.29
N ASN A 4 54.45 -28.08 -28.18
CA ASN A 4 53.50 -28.31 -27.07
C ASN A 4 52.31 -27.33 -27.06
N LYS A 5 51.12 -27.93 -27.27
CA LYS A 5 49.80 -27.32 -27.27
C LYS A 5 49.43 -26.93 -25.84
N ILE A 6 49.00 -25.69 -25.61
CA ILE A 6 48.27 -25.31 -24.39
C ILE A 6 46.83 -25.02 -24.83
N LEU A 7 45.96 -25.99 -24.56
CA LEU A 7 44.52 -25.89 -24.67
C LEU A 7 44.03 -25.14 -23.42
N LEU A 8 43.68 -23.86 -23.58
CA LEU A 8 43.06 -23.08 -22.50
C LEU A 8 41.57 -23.43 -22.46
N THR A 9 41.18 -24.31 -21.54
CA THR A 9 39.76 -24.60 -21.25
C THR A 9 39.16 -23.39 -20.53
N LEU A 10 38.30 -22.65 -21.23
CA LEU A 10 37.47 -21.59 -20.68
C LEU A 10 36.31 -22.22 -19.92
N THR A 11 36.50 -22.51 -18.62
CA THR A 11 35.41 -22.88 -17.72
C THR A 11 34.62 -21.61 -17.40
N MET A 12 33.58 -21.37 -18.19
CA MET A 12 32.56 -20.36 -17.94
C MET A 12 31.74 -20.83 -16.73
N VAL A 13 32.09 -20.35 -15.54
CA VAL A 13 31.27 -20.55 -14.34
C VAL A 13 29.99 -19.74 -14.54
N LEU A 14 28.86 -20.46 -14.65
CA LEU A 14 27.52 -19.88 -14.59
C LEU A 14 27.36 -19.15 -13.25
N GLY A 15 27.31 -17.82 -13.29
CA GLY A 15 26.73 -17.04 -12.21
C GLY A 15 25.21 -17.11 -12.33
N LEU A 16 24.59 -18.06 -11.65
CA LEU A 16 23.15 -17.99 -11.37
C LEU A 16 22.91 -16.76 -10.49
N ALA A 17 22.38 -15.69 -11.07
CA ALA A 17 21.76 -14.61 -10.31
C ALA A 17 20.46 -15.17 -9.72
N ALA A 18 20.58 -15.82 -8.56
CA ALA A 18 19.43 -16.10 -7.72
C ALA A 18 18.95 -14.75 -7.16
N CYS A 19 17.73 -14.35 -7.54
CA CYS A 19 16.99 -13.29 -6.86
C CYS A 19 16.62 -13.77 -5.46
N THR A 20 17.59 -13.73 -4.55
CA THR A 20 17.34 -13.79 -3.12
C THR A 20 17.37 -12.36 -2.62
N ASN A 21 16.22 -11.83 -2.20
CA ASN A 21 16.12 -10.65 -1.36
C ASN A 21 16.82 -10.96 -0.03
N VAL A 22 18.14 -10.90 0.00
CA VAL A 22 18.90 -10.98 1.25
C VAL A 22 18.77 -9.61 1.91
N SER A 23 17.79 -9.47 2.79
CA SER A 23 17.71 -8.37 3.76
C SER A 23 19.03 -8.33 4.50
N SER A 24 19.85 -7.35 4.18
CA SER A 24 21.18 -7.22 4.74
C SER A 24 21.36 -5.80 5.24
N LEU A 25 22.18 -5.63 6.27
CA LEU A 25 22.64 -4.34 6.79
C LEU A 25 23.25 -3.42 5.71
N ASN A 26 23.47 -3.97 4.51
CA ASN A 26 23.80 -3.21 3.31
C ASN A 26 22.74 -2.17 2.96
N ASP A 27 21.46 -2.36 3.28
CA ASP A 27 20.41 -1.36 2.97
C ASP A 27 20.59 -0.07 3.80
N VAL A 28 20.88 -0.19 5.10
CA VAL A 28 21.21 0.96 5.96
C VAL A 28 22.50 1.64 5.50
N THR A 29 23.50 0.84 5.14
CA THR A 29 24.76 1.36 4.58
C THR A 29 24.53 2.09 3.25
N ALA A 30 23.68 1.55 2.37
CA ALA A 30 23.32 2.16 1.11
C ALA A 30 22.62 3.49 1.34
N LEU A 31 21.66 3.56 2.26
CA LEU A 31 20.99 4.82 2.62
C LEU A 31 21.97 5.88 3.13
N ASN A 32 22.91 5.49 4.00
CA ASN A 32 23.91 6.40 4.57
C ASN A 32 24.87 6.95 3.50
N ASN A 33 25.15 6.19 2.45
CA ASN A 33 26.02 6.61 1.36
C ASN A 33 25.27 7.29 0.20
N THR A 34 23.93 7.26 0.21
CA THR A 34 23.13 7.79 -0.89
C THR A 34 22.94 9.30 -0.74
N GLN A 35 23.25 10.06 -1.77
CA GLN A 35 22.86 11.47 -1.85
C GLN A 35 21.40 11.56 -2.31
N ALA A 36 20.55 12.20 -1.49
CA ALA A 36 19.14 12.36 -1.83
C ALA A 36 18.96 13.30 -3.03
N VAL A 37 18.26 12.81 -4.06
CA VAL A 37 17.84 13.60 -5.23
C VAL A 37 16.31 13.80 -5.23
N GLY A 38 15.80 14.56 -6.20
CA GLY A 38 14.36 14.80 -6.34
C GLY A 38 13.87 16.09 -5.70
N SER A 39 12.63 16.10 -5.22
CA SER A 39 11.96 17.29 -4.68
C SER A 39 12.45 17.63 -3.27
N PRO A 40 12.17 18.84 -2.74
CA PRO A 40 12.48 19.12 -1.33
C PRO A 40 11.81 18.14 -0.37
N PHE A 41 10.62 17.62 -0.70
CA PHE A 41 9.93 16.60 0.08
C PHE A 41 10.73 15.29 0.13
N THR A 42 11.12 14.75 -1.03
CA THR A 42 11.82 13.45 -1.07
C THR A 42 13.20 13.53 -0.43
N ARG A 43 13.89 14.67 -0.57
CA ARG A 43 15.16 14.92 0.13
C ARG A 43 14.99 14.98 1.64
N GLN A 44 14.03 15.73 2.16
CA GLN A 44 13.79 15.77 3.61
C GLN A 44 13.38 14.39 4.13
N LEU A 45 12.48 13.70 3.44
CA LEU A 45 12.00 12.39 3.84
C LEU A 45 13.14 11.36 3.89
N THR A 46 14.10 11.46 2.96
CA THR A 46 15.32 10.64 2.98
C THR A 46 16.13 10.85 4.27
N GLU A 47 16.31 12.11 4.70
CA GLU A 47 17.07 12.43 5.91
C GLU A 47 16.35 11.97 7.18
N GLU A 48 15.02 12.09 7.22
CA GLU A 48 14.21 11.57 8.34
C GLU A 48 14.32 10.05 8.45
N TYR A 49 14.14 9.32 7.34
CA TYR A 49 14.28 7.86 7.36
C TYR A 49 15.72 7.41 7.61
N ARG A 50 16.73 8.17 7.15
CA ARG A 50 18.13 7.88 7.50
C ARG A 50 18.35 7.99 8.99
N THR A 51 17.84 9.05 9.61
CA THR A 51 17.95 9.24 11.06
C THR A 51 17.27 8.09 11.80
N PHE A 52 16.06 7.73 11.38
CA PHE A 52 15.27 6.69 12.04
C PHE A 52 15.87 5.29 11.86
N ALA A 53 16.27 4.90 10.64
CA ALA A 53 16.92 3.61 10.39
C ALA A 53 18.22 3.43 11.19
N ASN A 54 19.02 4.50 11.34
CA ASN A 54 20.22 4.45 12.19
C ASN A 54 19.88 4.40 13.67
N PHE A 55 18.75 4.98 14.10
CA PHE A 55 18.28 4.88 15.47
C PHE A 55 17.89 3.43 15.80
N GLN A 56 17.03 2.80 14.99
CA GLN A 56 16.66 1.38 15.12
C GLN A 56 17.91 0.48 15.18
N LEU A 57 18.86 0.69 14.26
CA LEU A 57 20.09 -0.13 14.21
C LEU A 57 21.00 0.06 15.43
N ASN A 58 21.20 1.31 15.87
CA ASN A 58 22.27 1.64 16.81
C ASN A 58 21.80 1.68 18.26
N GLN A 59 20.57 2.14 18.51
CA GLN A 59 20.01 2.28 19.85
C GLN A 59 19.15 1.07 20.19
N ASP A 60 18.13 0.77 19.38
CA ASP A 60 17.15 -0.27 19.72
C ASP A 60 17.59 -1.67 19.33
N LYS A 61 18.58 -1.78 18.43
CA LYS A 61 19.07 -3.04 17.87
C LYS A 61 17.99 -3.82 17.14
N ASP A 62 16.95 -3.13 16.67
CA ASP A 62 16.01 -3.68 15.71
C ASP A 62 16.61 -3.60 14.31
N TYR A 63 16.98 -4.77 13.78
CA TYR A 63 17.60 -4.87 12.48
C TYR A 63 16.59 -4.91 11.34
N GLU A 64 15.40 -5.47 11.57
CA GLU A 64 14.38 -5.60 10.53
C GLU A 64 13.78 -4.22 10.23
N ASP A 65 13.46 -3.43 11.26
CA ASP A 65 12.97 -2.06 11.11
C ASP A 65 14.03 -1.13 10.56
N ALA A 66 15.27 -1.27 11.02
CA ALA A 66 16.38 -0.52 10.43
C ALA A 66 16.47 -0.74 8.92
N ILE A 67 16.33 -1.99 8.46
CA ILE A 67 16.35 -2.33 7.04
C ILE A 67 15.09 -1.82 6.32
N HIS A 68 13.90 -1.97 6.91
CA HIS A 68 12.64 -1.51 6.36
C HIS A 68 12.67 0.00 6.09
N PHE A 69 12.95 0.80 7.11
CA PHE A 69 13.05 2.26 6.95
C PHE A 69 14.26 2.67 6.10
N ALA A 70 15.34 1.89 6.06
CA ALA A 70 16.44 2.15 5.14
C ALA A 70 16.01 2.04 3.68
N ARG A 71 15.21 1.02 3.33
CA ARG A 71 14.66 0.85 1.98
C ARG A 71 13.71 1.97 1.60
N LYS A 72 12.83 2.39 2.51
CA LYS A 72 11.98 3.59 2.28
C LYS A 72 12.82 4.84 2.05
N GLY A 73 13.88 5.01 2.85
CA GLY A 73 14.86 6.08 2.69
C GLY A 73 15.52 6.06 1.31
N VAL A 74 16.00 4.91 0.84
CA VAL A 74 16.63 4.78 -0.48
C VAL A 74 15.63 5.06 -1.61
N ALA A 75 14.40 4.57 -1.50
CA ALA A 75 13.35 4.86 -2.48
C ALA A 75 13.08 6.37 -2.56
N ALA A 76 12.88 7.04 -1.42
CA ALA A 76 12.75 8.49 -1.36
C ALA A 76 13.98 9.20 -1.94
N ALA A 77 15.19 8.71 -1.66
CA ALA A 77 16.43 9.29 -2.13
C ALA A 77 16.54 9.30 -3.67
N THR A 78 15.89 8.35 -4.35
CA THR A 78 15.82 8.30 -5.82
C THR A 78 14.76 9.22 -6.43
N GLY A 79 14.06 10.00 -5.60
CA GLY A 79 12.98 10.89 -6.03
C GLY A 79 11.61 10.22 -6.11
N GLN A 80 11.48 8.95 -5.69
CA GLN A 80 10.19 8.29 -5.61
C GLN A 80 9.33 8.90 -4.50
N ILE A 81 8.05 9.15 -4.77
CA ILE A 81 7.06 9.47 -3.74
C ILE A 81 6.73 8.17 -3.01
N VAL A 82 7.21 8.06 -1.78
CA VAL A 82 6.93 6.95 -0.86
C VAL A 82 5.75 7.36 0.01
N MET A 83 4.79 6.46 0.23
CA MET A 83 3.59 6.73 1.03
C MET A 83 3.82 6.45 2.54
N PRO A 84 3.01 7.05 3.42
CA PRO A 84 2.97 6.69 4.84
C PRO A 84 2.67 5.20 5.04
N GLU A 85 3.20 4.61 6.11
CA GLU A 85 3.11 3.18 6.43
C GLU A 85 1.68 2.64 6.25
N PRO A 86 1.49 1.57 5.45
CA PRO A 86 0.23 0.84 5.46
C PRO A 86 0.08 0.11 6.79
N LEU A 87 -1.12 0.11 7.38
CA LEU A 87 -1.32 -0.46 8.73
C LEU A 87 -1.46 -1.98 8.76
N ASP A 88 -1.80 -2.59 7.63
CA ASP A 88 -2.02 -4.03 7.53
C ASP A 88 -0.70 -4.84 7.55
N ASP A 89 0.44 -4.15 7.44
CA ASP A 89 1.77 -4.76 7.38
C ASP A 89 2.46 -4.79 8.77
N TRP A 90 1.78 -4.34 9.84
CA TRP A 90 2.30 -4.20 11.21
C TRP A 90 1.45 -4.97 12.23
N ASP A 91 2.05 -5.52 13.30
CA ASP A 91 1.28 -6.20 14.36
C ASP A 91 0.60 -5.18 15.30
N LEU A 92 -0.62 -4.79 14.93
CA LEU A 92 -1.40 -3.77 15.62
C LEU A 92 -2.71 -4.35 16.18
N THR A 93 -3.07 -3.92 17.38
CA THR A 93 -4.42 -4.16 17.92
C THR A 93 -5.47 -3.40 17.14
N THR A 94 -6.72 -3.87 17.15
CA THR A 94 -7.85 -3.18 16.51
C THR A 94 -7.97 -1.70 16.91
N SER A 95 -7.70 -1.37 18.18
CA SER A 95 -7.77 0.01 18.65
C SER A 95 -6.68 0.88 18.03
N GLN A 96 -5.45 0.36 17.93
CA GLN A 96 -4.33 1.05 17.28
C GLN A 96 -4.62 1.22 15.79
N THR A 97 -5.11 0.18 15.09
CA THR A 97 -5.46 0.27 13.67
C THR A 97 -6.51 1.36 13.39
N ILE A 98 -7.50 1.53 14.28
CA ILE A 98 -8.50 2.59 14.12
C ILE A 98 -7.85 3.97 14.27
N GLU A 99 -7.08 4.18 15.34
CA GLU A 99 -6.47 5.49 15.61
C GLU A 99 -5.44 5.88 14.55
N LEU A 100 -4.52 4.97 14.22
CA LEU A 100 -3.55 5.15 13.16
C LEU A 100 -4.24 5.32 11.81
N GLY A 101 -5.35 4.61 11.58
CA GLY A 101 -6.14 4.71 10.34
C GLY A 101 -6.71 6.11 10.12
N ASP A 102 -7.28 6.71 11.18
CA ASP A 102 -7.80 8.08 11.15
C ASP A 102 -6.67 9.11 10.97
N ALA A 103 -5.56 8.92 11.69
CA ALA A 103 -4.37 9.77 11.55
C ALA A 103 -3.78 9.74 10.14
N ARG A 104 -3.62 8.54 9.58
CA ARG A 104 -3.13 8.32 8.21
C ARG A 104 -4.04 8.99 7.19
N ALA A 105 -5.35 8.83 7.34
CA ALA A 105 -6.32 9.46 6.45
C ALA A 105 -6.21 10.99 6.46
N ARG A 106 -6.02 11.61 7.63
CA ARG A 106 -5.82 13.07 7.75
C ARG A 106 -4.51 13.52 7.10
N LEU A 107 -3.42 12.78 7.32
CA LEU A 107 -2.13 13.08 6.69
C LEU A 107 -2.24 13.03 5.17
N ILE A 108 -2.87 11.98 4.64
CA ILE A 108 -3.06 11.87 3.20
C ILE A 108 -3.98 12.99 2.70
N HIS A 109 -5.06 13.33 3.41
CA HIS A 109 -5.93 14.43 3.01
C HIS A 109 -5.17 15.77 2.82
N VAL A 110 -4.24 16.12 3.72
CA VAL A 110 -3.44 17.34 3.54
C VAL A 110 -2.42 17.20 2.40
N PHE A 111 -1.92 16.00 2.10
CA PHE A 111 -1.07 15.77 0.91
C PHE A 111 -1.86 16.00 -0.38
N GLU A 112 -3.10 15.53 -0.42
CA GLU A 112 -4.02 15.69 -1.54
C GLU A 112 -4.42 17.15 -1.78
N MET A 113 -4.49 17.94 -0.72
CA MET A 113 -4.68 19.39 -0.80
C MET A 113 -3.41 20.15 -1.25
N GLY A 114 -2.33 19.43 -1.58
CA GLY A 114 -1.12 19.98 -2.19
C GLY A 114 0.00 20.32 -1.22
N SER A 115 -0.08 19.90 0.04
CA SER A 115 0.95 20.24 1.03
C SER A 115 2.34 19.69 0.68
N ILE A 116 2.46 18.56 -0.02
CA ILE A 116 3.77 18.06 -0.50
C ILE A 116 4.48 19.10 -1.38
N ALA A 117 3.75 19.83 -2.21
CA ALA A 117 4.33 20.85 -3.08
C ALA A 117 4.52 22.19 -2.36
N GLN A 118 3.59 22.55 -1.48
CA GLN A 118 3.55 23.87 -0.83
C GLN A 118 4.40 23.94 0.46
N LEU A 119 4.47 22.83 1.19
CA LEU A 119 5.09 22.68 2.51
C LEU A 119 5.96 21.40 2.57
N PRO A 120 6.84 21.16 1.59
CA PRO A 120 7.48 19.86 1.36
C PRO A 120 8.21 19.29 2.58
N GLU A 121 8.99 20.11 3.29
CA GLU A 121 9.78 19.65 4.44
C GLU A 121 8.88 19.27 5.62
N LEU A 122 7.83 20.07 5.90
CA LEU A 122 6.87 19.76 6.96
C LEU A 122 6.03 18.52 6.63
N SER A 123 5.65 18.34 5.36
CA SER A 123 4.97 17.13 4.88
C SER A 123 5.85 15.89 5.06
N ALA A 124 7.15 15.99 4.78
CA ALA A 124 8.08 14.88 4.98
C ALA A 124 8.27 14.54 6.46
N VAL A 125 8.39 15.54 7.33
CA VAL A 125 8.46 15.34 8.79
C VAL A 125 7.18 14.67 9.31
N ALA A 126 6.00 15.15 8.89
CA ALA A 126 4.74 14.57 9.32
C ALA A 126 4.63 13.10 8.91
N GLN A 127 4.99 12.75 7.67
CA GLN A 127 5.02 11.35 7.25
C GLN A 127 6.02 10.51 8.04
N ALA A 128 7.26 10.97 8.21
CA ALA A 128 8.25 10.20 8.96
C ALA A 128 7.85 9.98 10.43
N ARG A 129 7.17 10.96 11.05
CA ARG A 129 6.66 10.81 12.42
C ARG A 129 5.42 9.93 12.50
N PHE A 130 4.57 9.92 11.48
CA PHE A 130 3.50 8.94 11.37
C PHE A 130 4.08 7.52 11.30
N ASP A 131 5.03 7.31 10.40
CA ASP A 131 5.67 6.01 10.18
C ASP A 131 6.39 5.49 11.44
N CYS A 132 7.12 6.37 12.12
CA CYS A 132 7.73 6.05 13.41
C CYS A 132 6.69 5.74 14.50
N TRP A 133 5.52 6.41 14.47
CA TRP A 133 4.47 6.09 15.43
C TRP A 133 3.84 4.72 15.14
N VAL A 134 3.67 4.34 13.87
CA VAL A 134 3.19 2.99 13.51
C VAL A 134 4.13 1.91 14.08
N GLU A 135 5.44 2.06 13.88
CA GLU A 135 6.45 1.14 14.45
C GLU A 135 6.39 1.12 15.98
N ALA A 136 6.38 2.28 16.63
CA ALA A 136 6.37 2.33 18.09
C ALA A 136 5.13 1.68 18.74
N GLU A 137 4.00 1.54 18.03
CA GLU A 137 2.80 0.86 18.52
C GLU A 137 2.92 -0.68 18.48
N GLU A 138 3.81 -1.23 17.64
CA GLU A 138 4.18 -2.65 17.65
C GLU A 138 5.07 -2.96 18.87
N GLU A 139 6.11 -2.15 19.10
CA GLU A 139 7.07 -2.31 20.21
C GLU A 139 6.43 -2.28 21.61
N VAL A 140 5.37 -1.50 21.80
CA VAL A 140 4.67 -1.41 23.10
C VAL A 140 3.98 -2.73 23.48
N LEU A 141 3.62 -3.57 22.51
CA LEU A 141 3.04 -4.89 22.78
C LEU A 141 4.09 -5.85 23.39
N ASP A 142 5.34 -5.72 22.96
CA ASP A 142 6.44 -6.59 23.37
C ASP A 142 7.24 -6.05 24.58
N ASN A 143 7.28 -4.72 24.75
CA ASN A 143 8.01 -4.07 25.84
C ASN A 143 7.23 -2.89 26.45
N PRO A 144 6.80 -2.96 27.73
CA PRO A 144 6.02 -1.91 28.37
C PRO A 144 6.82 -0.64 28.76
N ASN A 145 8.15 -0.61 28.54
CA ASN A 145 8.97 0.59 28.78
C ASN A 145 10.03 0.81 27.66
N PRO A 146 9.63 1.08 26.41
CA PRO A 146 10.57 1.35 25.32
C PRO A 146 11.18 2.75 25.46
N TYR A 147 12.35 2.96 24.85
CA TYR A 147 12.80 4.32 24.55
C TYR A 147 11.95 4.84 23.40
N ILE A 148 10.88 5.57 23.72
CA ILE A 148 9.95 6.03 22.71
C ILE A 148 10.41 7.42 22.22
N ILE A 149 10.93 7.50 20.99
CA ILE A 149 10.92 8.77 20.25
C ILE A 149 9.47 9.26 20.27
N PRO A 150 9.15 10.52 20.65
CA PRO A 150 7.77 10.97 20.82
C PRO A 150 7.06 11.20 19.47
N CYS A 151 7.01 10.15 18.64
CA CYS A 151 6.59 10.19 17.25
C CYS A 151 5.12 10.55 17.12
N LYS A 152 4.25 10.02 17.99
CA LYS A 152 2.82 10.37 18.02
C LYS A 152 2.58 11.87 18.23
N SER A 153 3.20 12.47 19.26
CA SER A 153 2.99 13.90 19.53
C SER A 153 3.62 14.77 18.44
N GLN A 154 4.83 14.43 17.99
CA GLN A 154 5.49 15.15 16.89
C GLN A 154 4.72 15.04 15.57
N PHE A 155 4.07 13.90 15.30
CA PHE A 155 3.17 13.73 14.18
C PHE A 155 1.99 14.68 14.26
N PHE A 156 1.27 14.72 15.39
CA PHE A 156 0.12 15.61 15.54
C PHE A 156 0.50 17.09 15.51
N ASP A 157 1.66 17.47 16.04
CA ASP A 157 2.18 18.83 15.94
C ASP A 157 2.48 19.24 14.48
N ALA A 158 3.06 18.32 13.70
CA ALA A 158 3.32 18.56 12.28
C ALA A 158 2.02 18.58 11.46
N LEU A 159 1.10 17.65 11.71
CA LEU A 159 -0.19 17.55 11.03
C LEU A 159 -1.05 18.80 11.29
N ALA A 160 -1.13 19.28 12.53
CA ALA A 160 -1.88 20.49 12.86
C ALA A 160 -1.34 21.72 12.10
N GLN A 161 -0.01 21.82 11.93
CA GLN A 161 0.59 22.87 11.12
C GLN A 161 0.28 22.72 9.63
N LEU A 162 0.28 21.49 9.10
CA LEU A 162 -0.11 21.23 7.71
C LEU A 162 -1.57 21.58 7.46
N GLU A 163 -2.49 21.13 8.32
CA GLU A 163 -3.92 21.41 8.20
C GLU A 163 -4.18 22.93 8.21
N ALA A 164 -3.60 23.64 9.17
CA ALA A 164 -3.77 25.09 9.30
C ALA A 164 -3.22 25.86 8.08
N ARG A 165 -2.02 25.52 7.61
CA ARG A 165 -1.38 26.23 6.49
C ARG A 165 -2.00 25.87 5.14
N THR A 166 -2.33 24.60 4.92
CA THR A 166 -2.93 24.17 3.64
C THR A 166 -4.31 24.78 3.46
N GLN A 167 -5.09 24.93 4.54
CA GLN A 167 -6.37 25.63 4.49
C GLN A 167 -6.22 27.12 4.13
N GLN A 168 -5.13 27.77 4.55
CA GLN A 168 -4.85 29.18 4.22
C GLN A 168 -4.37 29.36 2.77
N LEU A 169 -3.65 28.37 2.23
CA LEU A 169 -3.07 28.41 0.90
C LEU A 169 -4.02 27.89 -0.19
N ALA A 170 -5.12 27.22 0.19
CA ALA A 170 -6.12 26.76 -0.75
C ALA A 170 -6.75 27.97 -1.48
N PRO A 171 -6.71 28.02 -2.83
CA PRO A 171 -7.49 29.02 -3.55
C PRO A 171 -8.97 28.85 -3.17
N PRO A 172 -9.77 29.92 -3.14
CA PRO A 172 -11.19 29.80 -2.88
C PRO A 172 -11.74 28.77 -3.84
N MET A 173 -12.23 27.64 -3.30
CA MET A 173 -12.82 26.60 -4.12
C MET A 173 -13.90 27.28 -4.97
N PRO A 174 -13.86 27.15 -6.32
CA PRO A 174 -15.03 27.54 -7.09
C PRO A 174 -16.23 26.81 -6.46
N PRO A 175 -17.41 27.44 -6.39
CA PRO A 175 -18.59 26.78 -5.86
C PRO A 175 -18.69 25.42 -6.54
N VAL A 176 -18.61 24.36 -5.74
CA VAL A 176 -18.74 22.99 -6.24
C VAL A 176 -20.07 22.99 -6.98
N ALA A 177 -20.01 22.95 -8.32
CA ALA A 177 -21.20 22.75 -9.12
C ALA A 177 -21.85 21.50 -8.53
N ALA A 178 -23.12 21.63 -8.11
CA ALA A 178 -23.83 20.53 -7.48
C ALA A 178 -23.51 19.26 -8.26
N ALA A 179 -22.90 18.28 -7.57
CA ALA A 179 -22.58 16.99 -8.20
C ALA A 179 -23.80 16.59 -9.01
N PRO A 180 -23.64 16.20 -10.29
CA PRO A 180 -24.79 15.78 -11.09
C PRO A 180 -25.59 14.81 -10.24
N ALA A 181 -26.88 15.09 -10.08
CA ALA A 181 -27.76 14.25 -9.27
C ALA A 181 -27.45 12.81 -9.65
N PHE A 182 -27.16 11.97 -8.63
CA PHE A 182 -26.92 10.55 -8.87
C PHE A 182 -27.97 10.07 -9.88
N PRO A 183 -27.56 9.37 -10.96
CA PRO A 183 -28.54 8.82 -11.88
C PRO A 183 -29.58 8.09 -11.05
N ALA A 184 -30.85 8.30 -11.40
CA ALA A 184 -31.95 7.63 -10.70
C ALA A 184 -31.58 6.14 -10.56
N PRO A 185 -31.86 5.51 -9.40
CA PRO A 185 -31.61 4.08 -9.22
C PRO A 185 -32.09 3.35 -10.47
N ILE A 186 -31.21 2.54 -11.06
CA ILE A 186 -31.57 1.69 -12.20
C ILE A 186 -32.80 0.92 -11.72
N GLU A 187 -33.93 1.08 -12.40
CA GLU A 187 -35.13 0.35 -12.00
C GLU A 187 -34.80 -1.14 -11.96
N PRO A 188 -35.30 -1.89 -10.96
CA PRO A 188 -35.07 -3.32 -10.89
C PRO A 188 -35.37 -3.93 -12.24
N VAL A 189 -34.39 -4.58 -12.85
CA VAL A 189 -34.64 -5.29 -14.10
C VAL A 189 -35.55 -6.46 -13.74
N ASP A 190 -36.83 -6.38 -14.11
CA ASP A 190 -37.88 -7.36 -13.74
C ASP A 190 -37.61 -8.80 -14.22
N ASN A 191 -36.52 -9.00 -14.95
CA ASN A 191 -36.07 -10.26 -15.51
C ASN A 191 -34.66 -10.63 -15.01
N TYR A 192 -34.47 -10.65 -13.69
CA TYR A 192 -33.41 -11.46 -13.10
C TYR A 192 -33.86 -12.92 -13.20
N SER A 193 -33.29 -13.64 -14.15
CA SER A 193 -33.36 -15.10 -14.14
C SER A 193 -32.70 -15.59 -12.85
N ASP A 194 -33.41 -16.40 -12.06
CA ASP A 194 -32.84 -17.12 -10.89
C ASP A 194 -31.70 -18.08 -11.26
N GLN A 195 -31.40 -18.25 -12.55
CA GLN A 195 -30.23 -19.02 -12.98
C GLN A 195 -28.95 -18.23 -12.67
N PRO A 196 -27.96 -18.87 -12.02
CA PRO A 196 -26.66 -18.26 -11.81
C PRO A 196 -26.03 -17.86 -13.15
N VAL A 197 -25.33 -16.72 -13.18
CA VAL A 197 -24.58 -16.26 -14.36
C VAL A 197 -23.68 -17.39 -14.87
N ALA A 198 -23.55 -17.55 -16.19
CA ALA A 198 -22.66 -18.58 -16.73
C ALA A 198 -21.25 -18.42 -16.16
N LEU A 199 -20.56 -19.52 -15.88
CA LEU A 199 -19.28 -19.51 -15.16
C LEU A 199 -18.26 -18.55 -15.79
N ALA A 200 -18.18 -18.54 -17.12
CA ALA A 200 -17.27 -17.69 -17.90
C ALA A 200 -17.58 -16.19 -17.81
N ASP A 201 -18.82 -15.83 -17.45
CA ASP A 201 -19.29 -14.45 -17.37
C ASP A 201 -19.39 -13.97 -15.91
N ALA A 202 -19.12 -14.86 -14.93
CA ALA A 202 -19.21 -14.55 -13.52
C ALA A 202 -18.01 -13.72 -13.06
N VAL A 203 -18.22 -12.41 -12.94
CA VAL A 203 -17.24 -11.44 -12.45
C VAL A 203 -17.86 -10.63 -11.32
N TYR A 204 -17.22 -10.66 -10.15
CA TYR A 204 -17.66 -9.89 -8.98
C TYR A 204 -16.64 -8.82 -8.63
N LEU A 205 -17.13 -7.63 -8.29
CA LEU A 205 -16.31 -6.49 -7.92
C LEU A 205 -16.51 -6.18 -6.44
N VAL A 206 -15.40 -6.17 -5.69
CA VAL A 206 -15.36 -5.73 -4.30
C VAL A 206 -14.63 -4.39 -4.25
N PHE A 207 -15.32 -3.32 -3.86
CA PHE A 207 -14.75 -1.97 -3.85
C PHE A 207 -14.13 -1.61 -2.50
N PHE A 208 -13.12 -0.76 -2.55
CA PHE A 208 -12.37 -0.30 -1.39
C PHE A 208 -12.32 1.23 -1.32
N ASP A 209 -12.30 1.71 -0.08
CA ASP A 209 -12.00 3.10 0.19
C ASP A 209 -10.59 3.47 -0.26
N PHE A 210 -10.38 4.78 -0.40
CA PHE A 210 -9.09 5.32 -0.77
C PHE A 210 -8.02 4.87 0.21
N ASP A 211 -6.95 4.32 -0.34
CA ASP A 211 -5.78 3.85 0.39
C ASP A 211 -6.04 2.85 1.53
N LYS A 212 -7.10 2.04 1.37
CA LYS A 212 -7.50 1.00 2.32
C LYS A 212 -7.65 -0.36 1.64
N SER A 213 -7.46 -1.41 2.45
CA SER A 213 -7.78 -2.81 2.16
C SER A 213 -8.89 -3.37 3.06
N LEU A 214 -9.45 -2.54 3.95
CA LEU A 214 -10.51 -2.94 4.86
C LEU A 214 -11.80 -3.28 4.10
N ILE A 215 -12.40 -4.42 4.43
CA ILE A 215 -13.70 -4.85 3.90
C ILE A 215 -14.80 -4.04 4.60
N THR A 216 -15.48 -3.18 3.83
CA THR A 216 -16.67 -2.44 4.29
C THR A 216 -17.90 -3.37 4.36
N SER A 217 -18.99 -2.92 4.98
CA SER A 217 -20.24 -3.69 5.02
C SER A 217 -20.77 -4.04 3.63
N GLY A 218 -20.77 -3.09 2.69
CA GLY A 218 -21.20 -3.34 1.31
C GLY A 218 -20.28 -4.32 0.57
N ALA A 219 -18.97 -4.26 0.82
CA ALA A 219 -18.02 -5.26 0.31
C ALA A 219 -18.28 -6.64 0.90
N GLN A 220 -18.62 -6.73 2.19
CA GLN A 220 -18.97 -7.99 2.85
C GLN A 220 -20.23 -8.62 2.27
N ASP A 221 -21.24 -7.82 1.89
CA ASP A 221 -22.45 -8.32 1.25
C ASP A 221 -22.14 -9.02 -0.09
N VAL A 222 -21.30 -8.41 -0.93
CA VAL A 222 -20.82 -9.04 -2.17
C VAL A 222 -20.09 -10.36 -1.87
N ILE A 223 -19.19 -10.37 -0.90
CA ILE A 223 -18.44 -11.57 -0.51
C ILE A 223 -19.37 -12.69 -0.02
N ASN A 224 -20.42 -12.35 0.73
CA ASN A 224 -21.43 -13.32 1.17
C ASN A 224 -22.18 -13.93 -0.03
N THR A 225 -22.58 -13.11 -1.01
CA THR A 225 -23.19 -13.59 -2.26
C THR A 225 -22.26 -14.53 -3.02
N VAL A 226 -21.00 -14.14 -3.21
CA VAL A 226 -19.98 -14.96 -3.88
C VAL A 226 -19.76 -16.29 -3.18
N SER A 227 -19.69 -16.29 -1.84
CA SER A 227 -19.57 -17.53 -1.05
C SER A 227 -20.77 -18.45 -1.24
N GLY A 228 -21.98 -17.92 -1.36
CA GLY A 228 -23.19 -18.70 -1.66
C GLY A 228 -23.11 -19.38 -3.03
N GLU A 229 -22.60 -18.67 -4.03
CA GLU A 229 -22.43 -19.19 -5.38
C GLU A 229 -21.31 -20.23 -5.50
N ILE A 230 -20.21 -20.05 -4.78
CA ILE A 230 -19.13 -21.05 -4.71
C ILE A 230 -19.69 -22.40 -4.22
N ASN A 231 -20.57 -22.37 -3.23
CA ASN A 231 -21.18 -23.58 -2.66
C ASN A 231 -22.21 -24.26 -3.57
N SER A 232 -22.77 -23.54 -4.55
CA SER A 232 -23.78 -24.06 -5.48
C SER A 232 -23.18 -24.59 -6.79
N ARG A 233 -21.87 -24.42 -6.99
CA ARG A 233 -21.16 -24.74 -8.23
C ARG A 233 -20.04 -25.75 -8.00
N ASN A 234 -19.75 -26.55 -9.02
CA ASN A 234 -18.56 -27.40 -9.04
C ASN A 234 -17.40 -26.62 -9.70
N LEU A 235 -16.66 -25.86 -8.90
CA LEU A 235 -15.56 -25.01 -9.34
C LEU A 235 -14.21 -25.74 -9.28
N ASN A 236 -13.34 -25.48 -10.25
CA ASN A 236 -11.95 -25.92 -10.22
C ASN A 236 -11.06 -24.95 -9.45
N GLY A 237 -11.45 -23.67 -9.39
CA GLY A 237 -10.68 -22.62 -8.74
C GLY A 237 -11.42 -21.29 -8.66
N ILE A 238 -10.83 -20.37 -7.89
CA ILE A 238 -11.26 -18.99 -7.72
C ILE A 238 -10.02 -18.12 -7.88
N ASN A 239 -10.08 -17.13 -8.75
CA ASN A 239 -9.02 -16.15 -8.92
C ASN A 239 -9.48 -14.79 -8.38
N ILE A 240 -8.61 -14.16 -7.59
CA ILE A 240 -8.86 -12.84 -7.02
C ILE A 240 -7.73 -11.91 -7.44
N VAL A 241 -8.09 -10.86 -8.17
CA VAL A 241 -7.13 -9.86 -8.67
C VAL A 241 -7.41 -8.52 -8.02
N GLY A 242 -6.43 -7.96 -7.32
CA GLY A 242 -6.53 -6.64 -6.71
C GLY A 242 -6.03 -5.52 -7.62
N HIS A 243 -6.73 -4.39 -7.57
CA HIS A 243 -6.46 -3.20 -8.37
C HIS A 243 -6.47 -1.95 -7.49
N THR A 244 -5.86 -0.88 -8.00
CA THR A 244 -5.86 0.46 -7.41
C THR A 244 -6.30 1.50 -8.44
N ASP A 245 -6.59 2.71 -7.98
CA ASP A 245 -6.54 3.87 -8.88
C ASP A 245 -5.08 4.25 -9.17
N SER A 246 -4.86 5.26 -10.00
CA SER A 246 -3.52 5.63 -10.46
C SER A 246 -2.78 6.55 -9.49
N SER A 247 -3.23 6.65 -8.24
CA SER A 247 -2.64 7.52 -7.24
C SER A 247 -1.47 6.84 -6.52
N GLY A 248 -0.34 7.54 -6.39
CA GLY A 248 0.85 6.98 -5.78
C GLY A 248 1.77 6.26 -6.77
N SER A 249 2.76 5.52 -6.26
CA SER A 249 3.71 4.81 -7.11
C SER A 249 3.18 3.44 -7.53
N ASP A 250 3.52 3.01 -8.75
CA ASP A 250 3.21 1.67 -9.27
C ASP A 250 3.61 0.53 -8.29
N ALA A 251 4.77 0.63 -7.63
CA ALA A 251 5.19 -0.34 -6.63
C ALA A 251 4.25 -0.37 -5.41
N TYR A 252 3.85 0.80 -4.91
CA TYR A 252 2.88 0.93 -3.83
C TYR A 252 1.52 0.37 -4.24
N ASN A 253 1.06 0.71 -5.44
CA ASN A 253 -0.21 0.29 -6.00
C ASN A 253 -0.28 -1.23 -6.18
N ARG A 254 0.81 -1.87 -6.65
CA ARG A 254 0.90 -3.33 -6.66
C ARG A 254 0.78 -3.93 -5.26
N ALA A 255 1.45 -3.38 -4.26
CA ALA A 255 1.36 -3.88 -2.89
C ALA A 255 -0.06 -3.72 -2.31
N LEU A 256 -0.67 -2.55 -2.46
CA LEU A 256 -2.03 -2.29 -2.00
C LEU A 256 -3.07 -3.17 -2.71
N GLY A 257 -2.95 -3.36 -4.03
CA GLY A 257 -3.78 -4.30 -4.76
C GLY A 257 -3.64 -5.73 -4.20
N MET A 258 -2.43 -6.17 -3.87
CA MET A 258 -2.21 -7.50 -3.28
C MET A 258 -2.89 -7.63 -1.91
N ARG A 259 -2.79 -6.60 -1.06
CA ARG A 259 -3.50 -6.56 0.23
C ARG A 259 -5.01 -6.66 0.06
N ARG A 260 -5.59 -5.94 -0.91
CA ARG A 260 -7.02 -6.03 -1.24
C ARG A 260 -7.43 -7.44 -1.67
N ALA A 261 -6.66 -8.07 -2.56
CA ALA A 261 -6.93 -9.44 -2.98
C ALA A 261 -6.87 -10.43 -1.81
N ASN A 262 -5.87 -10.28 -0.93
CA ASN A 262 -5.72 -11.10 0.27
C ASN A 262 -6.83 -10.86 1.30
N ALA A 263 -7.32 -9.62 1.47
CA ALA A 263 -8.45 -9.30 2.34
C ALA A 263 -9.72 -10.04 1.91
N VAL A 264 -10.03 -10.04 0.60
CA VAL A 264 -11.15 -10.81 0.04
C VAL A 264 -10.96 -12.31 0.24
N ARG A 265 -9.74 -12.83 -0.03
CA ARG A 265 -9.41 -14.24 0.22
C ARG A 265 -9.67 -14.63 1.68
N THR A 266 -9.17 -13.85 2.63
CA THR A 266 -9.35 -14.10 4.06
C THR A 266 -10.84 -14.11 4.44
N ALA A 267 -11.62 -13.18 3.91
CA ALA A 267 -13.06 -13.13 4.14
C ALA A 267 -13.78 -14.37 3.58
N LEU A 268 -13.46 -14.81 2.36
CA LEU A 268 -14.02 -16.04 1.76
C LEU A 268 -13.62 -17.31 2.53
N VAL A 269 -12.37 -17.41 2.96
CA VAL A 269 -11.90 -18.55 3.78
C VAL A 269 -12.64 -18.60 5.12
N LYS A 270 -12.89 -17.45 5.75
CA LYS A 270 -13.69 -17.36 6.98
C LYS A 270 -15.13 -17.83 6.79
N LEU A 271 -15.67 -17.70 5.57
CA LEU A 271 -16.99 -18.22 5.19
C LEU A 271 -16.97 -19.71 4.78
N GLY A 272 -15.81 -20.36 4.85
CA GLY A 272 -15.67 -21.80 4.60
C GLY A 272 -15.14 -22.19 3.22
N VAL A 273 -14.78 -21.22 2.38
CA VAL A 273 -14.16 -21.51 1.08
C VAL A 273 -12.75 -22.10 1.29
N PRO A 274 -12.41 -23.26 0.71
CA PRO A 274 -11.08 -23.85 0.89
C PRO A 274 -9.97 -22.93 0.36
N ALA A 275 -8.99 -22.64 1.23
CA ALA A 275 -7.90 -21.72 0.95
C ALA A 275 -7.02 -22.11 -0.26
N ASN A 276 -7.02 -23.40 -0.63
CA ASN A 276 -6.29 -23.96 -1.78
C ASN A 276 -7.05 -23.83 -3.10
N MET A 277 -8.35 -23.49 -3.08
CA MET A 277 -9.11 -23.15 -4.29
C MET A 277 -8.88 -21.70 -4.73
N ILE A 278 -8.33 -20.85 -3.86
CA ILE A 278 -8.21 -19.42 -4.10
C ILE A 278 -6.78 -19.06 -4.48
N THR A 279 -6.62 -18.44 -5.65
CA THR A 279 -5.39 -17.77 -6.07
C THR A 279 -5.56 -16.25 -5.96
N THR A 280 -4.51 -15.55 -5.51
CA THR A 280 -4.50 -14.09 -5.41
C THR A 280 -3.38 -13.49 -6.25
N SER A 281 -3.68 -12.36 -6.90
CA SER A 281 -2.69 -11.57 -7.62
C SER A 281 -3.03 -10.07 -7.55
N SER A 282 -2.10 -9.23 -7.99
CA SER A 282 -2.30 -7.78 -8.04
C SER A 282 -1.90 -7.23 -9.40
N LYS A 283 -2.72 -6.32 -9.90
CA LYS A 283 -2.41 -5.50 -11.07
C LYS A 283 -2.03 -4.07 -10.69
N GLY A 284 -2.19 -3.68 -9.42
CA GLY A 284 -2.05 -2.30 -9.00
C GLY A 284 -2.88 -1.39 -9.92
N GLU A 285 -2.21 -0.40 -10.52
CA GLU A 285 -2.82 0.55 -11.47
C GLU A 285 -2.72 0.11 -12.94
N ALA A 286 -2.14 -1.05 -13.24
CA ALA A 286 -1.89 -1.49 -14.62
C ALA A 286 -3.16 -1.89 -15.40
N GLU A 287 -4.25 -2.20 -14.70
CA GLU A 287 -5.55 -2.59 -15.28
C GLU A 287 -6.71 -1.80 -14.65
N LEU A 288 -6.80 -0.52 -15.05
CA LEU A 288 -7.87 0.39 -14.64
C LEU A 288 -9.20 -0.01 -15.27
N LEU A 289 -10.27 0.02 -14.47
CA LEU A 289 -11.65 -0.16 -14.96
C LEU A 289 -12.12 1.08 -15.72
N VAL A 290 -11.84 2.24 -15.16
CA VAL A 290 -12.05 3.55 -15.77
C VAL A 290 -10.68 4.11 -16.14
N PRO A 291 -10.37 4.31 -17.43
CA PRO A 291 -9.09 4.86 -17.84
C PRO A 291 -8.86 6.25 -17.25
N THR A 292 -7.74 6.43 -16.55
CA THR A 292 -7.31 7.71 -15.98
C THR A 292 -5.84 7.96 -16.28
N GLY A 293 -5.40 9.22 -16.21
CA GLY A 293 -3.97 9.57 -16.22
C GLY A 293 -3.31 9.26 -14.88
N ASP A 294 -2.00 9.49 -14.78
CA ASP A 294 -1.25 9.30 -13.53
C ASP A 294 -1.77 10.20 -12.41
N ASN A 295 -1.69 9.70 -11.17
CA ASN A 295 -2.09 10.41 -9.96
C ASN A 295 -3.56 10.82 -9.89
N VAL A 296 -4.46 10.03 -10.50
CA VAL A 296 -5.91 10.27 -10.45
C VAL A 296 -6.57 9.29 -9.50
N LYS A 297 -7.33 9.82 -8.55
CA LYS A 297 -8.20 9.01 -7.70
C LYS A 297 -9.49 8.71 -8.41
N GLU A 298 -9.81 7.43 -8.50
CA GLU A 298 -11.00 6.95 -9.17
C GLU A 298 -11.59 5.78 -8.37
N PRO A 299 -12.69 6.00 -7.62
CA PRO A 299 -13.32 4.97 -6.81
C PRO A 299 -13.60 3.65 -7.53
N ALA A 300 -14.00 3.69 -8.79
CA ALA A 300 -14.28 2.48 -9.57
C ALA A 300 -13.01 1.64 -9.81
N ASN A 301 -11.83 2.24 -9.79
CA ASN A 301 -10.57 1.53 -9.98
C ASN A 301 -10.07 0.82 -8.71
N ARG A 302 -10.47 1.30 -7.52
CA ARG A 302 -10.11 0.72 -6.23
C ARG A 302 -10.95 -0.51 -5.92
N ARG A 303 -10.56 -1.65 -6.49
CA ARG A 303 -11.36 -2.87 -6.42
C ARG A 303 -10.52 -4.14 -6.31
N ALA A 304 -11.16 -5.22 -5.91
CA ALA A 304 -10.73 -6.57 -6.22
C ALA A 304 -11.78 -7.22 -7.13
N THR A 305 -11.30 -7.99 -8.11
CA THR A 305 -12.11 -8.73 -9.06
C THR A 305 -12.06 -10.21 -8.68
N ILE A 306 -13.21 -10.86 -8.55
CA ILE A 306 -13.31 -12.30 -8.30
C ILE A 306 -13.87 -12.97 -9.56
N THR A 307 -13.18 -13.99 -10.04
CA THR A 307 -13.63 -14.85 -11.16
C THR A 307 -13.54 -16.32 -10.76
N PHE A 308 -14.33 -17.16 -11.41
CA PHE A 308 -14.35 -18.60 -11.18
C PHE A 308 -13.67 -19.37 -12.32
N GLU A 309 -13.11 -20.54 -12.00
CA GLU A 309 -12.46 -21.49 -12.92
C GLU A 309 -13.12 -22.88 -12.87
#